data_AF-A0A931FHH0-F1
#
_entry.id   AF-A0A931FHH0-F1
#
_cell.length_a   1.000
_cell.length_b   1.000
_cell.length_c   1.000
_cell.angle_alpha   90.00
_cell.angle_beta   90.00
_cell.angle_gamma   90.00
#
_symmetry.space_group_name_H-M   'P 1'
#
loop_
_entity.id
_entity.type
_entity.pdbx_description
1 polymer ?
#
loop_
_entity_poly.entity_id
_entity_poly.type
_entity_poly.pdbx_seq_one_letter_code
_entity_poly.pdbx_strand_id
1 'polypeptide(L)'
;MSVTGFWVVGVVPDGDVARLLGQFPGADSFGRRDPEPSGDLEWWSGSGNLEAFFDPGPYGPVPTELALRLQDGLAATGSADEQYEAVKEELLRLVPQHEGVDLFCASTRKGDPVAALHYGLGPEAVFQLPGCFGDFLLDAAGVRATLPGMEAALDLAPGRRRAVEERIRDWLAGMTDGTEHDLNDLVDGPLRVLRHALRHGLGAAGMTLWY
;
A
#
# COMPACT_ATOMS: atom_id res chain seq x y z
N MET A 1 -18.76 14.22 6.77
CA MET A 1 -17.91 14.31 5.55
C MET A 1 -17.48 12.90 5.21
N SER A 2 -17.53 12.49 3.94
CA SER A 2 -17.08 11.15 3.55
C SER A 2 -15.58 11.22 3.32
N VAL A 3 -14.79 10.47 4.08
CA VAL A 3 -13.35 10.36 3.87
C VAL A 3 -13.10 9.43 2.68
N THR A 4 -12.10 9.72 1.85
CA THR A 4 -11.62 8.90 0.74
C THR A 4 -10.14 8.63 0.95
N GLY A 5 -9.76 7.35 1.00
CA GLY A 5 -8.36 6.93 1.04
C GLY A 5 -7.81 6.77 -0.37
N PHE A 6 -6.57 7.18 -0.57
CA PHE A 6 -5.83 7.04 -1.82
C PHE A 6 -4.52 6.29 -1.56
N TRP A 7 -4.08 5.53 -2.55
CA TRP A 7 -2.72 5.04 -2.63
C TRP A 7 -2.12 5.46 -3.96
N VAL A 8 -1.04 6.22 -3.87
CA VAL A 8 -0.30 6.73 -5.02
C VAL A 8 1.08 6.08 -5.02
N VAL A 9 1.47 5.51 -6.15
CA VAL A 9 2.83 5.03 -6.38
C VAL A 9 3.34 5.66 -7.67
N GLY A 10 4.47 6.37 -7.60
CA GLY A 10 5.02 7.09 -8.74
C GLY A 10 6.54 7.05 -8.80
N VAL A 11 7.10 7.24 -9.99
CA VAL A 11 8.55 7.40 -10.14
C VAL A 11 9.00 8.77 -9.65
N VAL A 12 10.23 8.84 -9.13
CA VAL A 12 10.85 10.09 -8.67
C VAL A 12 12.31 10.12 -9.16
N PRO A 13 12.80 11.21 -9.76
CA PRO A 13 14.20 11.31 -10.12
C PRO A 13 15.12 11.19 -8.89
N ASP A 14 16.24 10.47 -8.99
CA ASP A 14 17.20 10.32 -7.88
C ASP A 14 17.71 11.65 -7.33
N GLY A 15 17.82 12.68 -8.19
CA GLY A 15 18.17 14.03 -7.75
C GLY A 15 17.13 14.63 -6.79
N ASP A 16 15.84 14.36 -7.02
CA ASP A 16 14.76 14.80 -6.14
C ASP A 16 14.67 13.96 -4.87
N VAL A 17 14.94 12.66 -4.94
CA VAL A 17 15.08 11.80 -3.75
C VAL A 17 16.23 12.32 -2.86
N ALA A 18 17.41 12.58 -3.44
CA ALA A 18 18.55 13.12 -2.72
C ALA A 18 18.27 14.51 -2.14
N ARG A 19 17.55 15.36 -2.89
CA ARG A 19 17.12 16.68 -2.42
C ARG A 19 16.18 16.57 -1.22
N LEU A 20 15.18 15.69 -1.28
CA LEU A 20 14.25 15.43 -0.19
C LEU A 20 15.00 14.97 1.06
N LEU A 21 15.85 13.96 0.94
CA LEU A 21 16.65 13.42 2.04
C LEU A 21 17.59 14.47 2.67
N GLY A 22 18.04 15.45 1.89
CA GLY A 22 18.92 16.53 2.38
C GLY A 22 18.19 17.75 2.96
N GLN A 23 16.91 17.96 2.62
CA GLN A 23 16.18 19.20 2.92
C GLN A 23 14.99 19.03 3.86
N PHE A 24 14.37 17.84 3.89
CA PHE A 24 13.17 17.58 4.65
C PHE A 24 13.50 16.70 5.87
N PRO A 25 13.35 17.23 7.10
CA PRO A 25 13.41 16.41 8.30
C PRO A 25 12.42 15.25 8.21
N GLY A 26 12.86 14.04 8.59
CA GLY A 26 12.03 12.84 8.55
C GLY A 26 11.93 12.15 7.18
N ALA A 27 12.50 12.71 6.11
CA ALA A 27 12.52 12.03 4.81
C ALA A 27 13.35 10.73 4.84
N ASP A 28 14.36 10.65 5.69
CA ASP A 28 15.19 9.46 5.86
C ASP A 28 14.47 8.31 6.59
N SER A 29 13.49 8.64 7.42
CA SER A 29 12.60 7.67 8.08
C SER A 29 11.28 7.45 7.34
N PHE A 30 11.02 8.17 6.24
CA PHE A 30 9.76 8.07 5.50
C PHE A 30 9.52 6.65 4.99
N GLY A 31 8.34 6.10 5.31
CA GLY A 31 8.00 4.72 5.00
C GLY A 31 8.92 3.68 5.65
N ARG A 32 9.80 4.02 6.60
CA ARG A 32 10.51 2.98 7.36
C ARG A 32 9.53 2.32 8.32
N ARG A 33 9.50 0.99 8.29
CA ARG A 33 8.75 0.21 9.26
C ARG A 33 9.48 0.25 10.60
N ASP A 34 8.78 0.56 11.68
CA ASP A 34 9.33 0.39 13.01
C ASP A 34 9.68 -1.09 13.25
N PRO A 35 10.78 -1.38 13.96
CA PRO A 35 11.28 -2.74 14.11
C PRO A 35 10.38 -3.64 14.98
N GLU A 36 9.48 -3.07 15.79
CA GLU A 36 8.48 -3.82 16.54
C GLU A 36 7.11 -3.67 15.86
N PRO A 37 6.56 -4.74 15.26
CA PRO A 37 5.18 -4.70 14.79
C PRO A 37 4.27 -4.42 15.99
N SER A 38 3.22 -3.63 15.78
CA SER A 38 2.16 -3.54 16.78
C SER A 38 1.62 -4.94 17.08
N GLY A 39 1.14 -5.18 18.31
CA GLY A 39 0.63 -6.49 18.70
C GLY A 39 -0.49 -7.02 17.79
N ASP A 40 -1.17 -6.13 17.06
CA ASP A 40 -2.18 -6.50 16.06
C ASP A 40 -1.56 -7.04 14.76
N LEU A 41 -0.43 -6.51 14.30
CA LEU A 41 0.29 -7.05 13.16
C LEU A 41 0.97 -8.39 13.50
N GLU A 42 1.50 -8.52 14.73
CA GLU A 42 2.02 -9.81 15.21
C GLU A 42 0.90 -10.85 15.25
N TRP A 43 -0.26 -10.50 15.81
CA TRP A 43 -1.44 -11.36 15.80
C TRP A 43 -1.86 -11.77 14.39
N TRP A 44 -1.92 -10.81 13.46
CA TRP A 44 -2.31 -11.07 12.07
C TRP A 44 -1.32 -12.00 11.37
N SER A 45 -0.02 -11.83 11.62
CA SER A 45 1.05 -12.67 11.06
C SER A 45 1.06 -14.10 11.61
N GLY A 46 0.57 -14.27 12.84
CA GLY A 46 0.48 -15.55 13.52
C GLY A 46 -0.84 -16.28 13.25
N SER A 47 -1.77 -16.20 14.22
CA SER A 47 -3.03 -16.97 14.17
C SER A 47 -4.17 -16.22 13.48
N GLY A 48 -4.09 -14.89 13.38
CA GLY A 48 -5.20 -14.06 12.91
C GLY A 48 -5.58 -14.29 11.46
N ASN A 49 -4.65 -14.69 10.59
CA ASN A 49 -4.92 -14.91 9.17
C ASN A 49 -5.70 -16.21 8.85
N LEU A 50 -5.92 -17.09 9.83
CA LEU A 50 -6.59 -18.39 9.67
C LEU A 50 -8.12 -18.29 9.87
N GLU A 51 -8.59 -17.20 10.46
CA GLU A 51 -10.00 -17.00 10.82
C GLU A 51 -10.77 -16.25 9.70
N ALA A 52 -12.10 -16.35 9.73
CA ALA A 52 -12.95 -15.64 8.78
C ALA A 52 -13.05 -14.15 9.17
N PHE A 53 -12.69 -13.28 8.24
CA PHE A 53 -12.76 -11.82 8.43
C PHE A 53 -14.15 -11.25 8.12
N PHE A 54 -14.95 -11.99 7.35
CA PHE A 54 -16.26 -11.56 6.91
C PHE A 54 -17.27 -12.69 7.09
N ASP A 55 -18.43 -12.32 7.63
CA ASP A 55 -19.61 -13.18 7.67
C ASP A 55 -20.49 -12.93 6.42
N PRO A 56 -21.19 -13.95 5.90
CA PRO A 56 -22.15 -13.76 4.83
C PRO A 56 -23.35 -12.94 5.31
N GLY A 57 -23.63 -11.82 4.66
CA GLY A 57 -24.79 -10.98 4.92
C GLY A 57 -25.76 -10.89 3.72
N PRO A 58 -27.00 -10.42 3.95
CA PRO A 58 -28.02 -10.30 2.90
C PRO A 58 -27.68 -9.25 1.83
N TYR A 59 -26.73 -8.35 2.10
CA TYR A 59 -26.30 -7.27 1.20
C TYR A 59 -24.81 -7.36 0.82
N GLY A 60 -24.16 -8.49 1.12
CA GLY A 60 -22.72 -8.67 0.94
C GLY A 60 -22.01 -9.14 2.21
N PRO A 61 -20.68 -9.25 2.18
CA PRO A 61 -19.87 -9.60 3.34
C PRO A 61 -20.03 -8.57 4.46
N VAL A 62 -20.17 -9.03 5.70
CA VAL A 62 -20.27 -8.19 6.90
C VAL A 62 -18.95 -8.32 7.65
N PRO A 63 -18.26 -7.21 7.97
CA PRO A 63 -16.99 -7.29 8.66
C PRO A 63 -17.16 -7.82 10.08
N THR A 64 -16.32 -8.79 10.42
CA THR A 64 -16.18 -9.29 11.80
C THR A 64 -15.28 -8.35 12.61
N GLU A 65 -15.22 -8.54 13.93
CA GLU A 65 -14.26 -7.85 14.81
C GLU A 65 -12.80 -8.03 14.35
N LEU A 66 -12.48 -9.13 13.66
CA LEU A 66 -11.13 -9.38 13.14
C LEU A 66 -10.79 -8.47 11.97
N ALA A 67 -11.77 -8.15 11.11
CA ALA A 67 -11.58 -7.19 10.02
C ALA A 67 -11.40 -5.77 10.54
N LEU A 68 -12.19 -5.39 11.54
CA LEU A 68 -12.03 -4.10 12.22
C LEU A 68 -10.66 -4.01 12.90
N ARG A 69 -10.25 -5.05 13.63
CA ARG A 69 -8.94 -5.11 14.28
C ARG A 69 -7.78 -4.99 13.30
N LEU A 70 -7.85 -5.66 12.15
CA LEU A 70 -6.81 -5.53 11.13
C LEU A 70 -6.81 -4.12 10.54
N GLN A 71 -7.97 -3.52 10.27
CA GLN A 71 -8.05 -2.13 9.79
C GLN A 71 -7.40 -1.17 10.78
N ASP A 72 -7.72 -1.28 12.07
CA ASP A 72 -7.14 -0.45 13.12
C ASP A 72 -5.62 -0.68 13.25
N GLY A 73 -5.19 -1.94 13.20
CA GLY A 73 -3.78 -2.30 13.25
C GLY A 73 -2.98 -1.73 12.08
N LEU A 74 -3.54 -1.72 10.87
CA LEU A 74 -2.94 -1.10 9.69
C LEU A 74 -2.95 0.43 9.80
N ALA A 75 -4.06 1.03 10.23
CA ALA A 75 -4.16 2.49 10.40
C ALA A 75 -3.17 3.02 11.44
N ALA A 76 -2.90 2.26 12.50
CA ALA A 76 -1.94 2.60 13.55
C ALA A 76 -0.47 2.61 13.08
N THR A 77 -0.17 2.08 11.88
CA THR A 77 1.18 2.10 11.30
C THR A 77 1.51 3.41 10.60
N GLY A 78 0.50 4.23 10.29
CA GLY A 78 0.68 5.57 9.78
C GLY A 78 1.28 6.47 10.86
N SER A 79 2.20 7.35 10.47
CA SER A 79 2.70 8.39 11.37
C SER A 79 1.76 9.59 11.37
N ALA A 80 1.39 10.09 12.55
CA ALA A 80 0.68 11.35 12.71
C ALA A 80 1.64 12.56 12.86
N ASP A 81 2.93 12.36 12.59
CA ASP A 81 3.96 13.40 12.66
C ASP A 81 3.79 14.42 11.52
N GLU A 82 3.74 15.71 11.87
CA GLU A 82 3.66 16.82 10.92
C GLU A 82 4.81 16.79 9.89
N GLN A 83 5.99 16.32 10.27
CA GLN A 83 7.12 16.15 9.35
C GLN A 83 6.87 15.05 8.33
N TYR A 84 6.23 13.96 8.74
CA TYR A 84 5.89 12.84 7.87
C TYR A 84 4.85 13.26 6.82
N GLU A 85 3.83 14.00 7.23
CA GLU A 85 2.83 14.58 6.32
C GLU A 85 3.45 15.63 5.38
N ALA A 86 4.37 16.47 5.85
CA ALA A 86 5.09 17.41 4.99
C ALA A 86 5.91 16.71 3.89
N VAL A 87 6.53 15.56 4.20
CA VAL A 87 7.22 14.71 3.22
C VAL A 87 6.22 14.13 2.21
N LYS A 88 5.05 13.63 2.66
CA LYS A 88 4.00 13.14 1.75
C LYS A 88 3.55 14.22 0.77
N GLU A 89 3.27 15.42 1.26
CA GLU A 89 2.85 16.53 0.42
C GLU A 89 3.88 16.89 -0.65
N GLU A 90 5.18 16.89 -0.29
CA GLU A 90 6.24 17.17 -1.24
C GLU A 90 6.40 16.04 -2.25
N LEU A 91 6.35 14.77 -1.81
CA LEU A 91 6.39 13.62 -2.71
C LEU A 91 5.22 13.62 -3.69
N LEU A 92 4.02 14.00 -3.24
CA LEU A 92 2.84 14.11 -4.09
C LEU A 92 3.03 15.14 -5.20
N ARG A 93 3.82 16.18 -5.00
CA ARG A 93 4.18 17.17 -6.04
C ARG A 93 5.24 16.66 -7.02
N LEU A 94 6.05 15.69 -6.62
CA LEU A 94 7.19 15.17 -7.39
C LEU A 94 6.85 13.98 -8.26
N VAL A 95 5.91 13.13 -7.83
CA VAL A 95 5.42 12.03 -8.67
C VAL A 95 4.71 12.59 -9.91
N PRO A 96 4.59 11.80 -11.00
CA PRO A 96 3.83 12.24 -12.17
C PRO A 96 2.38 12.60 -11.79
N GLN A 97 1.85 13.66 -12.41
CA GLN A 97 0.51 14.18 -12.13
C GLN A 97 -0.55 13.70 -13.13
N HIS A 98 -0.13 12.89 -14.10
CA HIS A 98 -0.97 12.36 -15.16
C HIS A 98 -0.85 10.85 -15.20
N GLU A 99 -1.95 10.17 -15.50
CA GLU A 99 -1.97 8.72 -15.66
C GLU A 99 -0.97 8.27 -16.73
N GLY A 100 -0.21 7.24 -16.40
CA GLY A 100 0.90 6.78 -17.21
C GLY A 100 1.55 5.53 -16.64
N VAL A 101 2.51 4.96 -17.38
CA VAL A 101 3.26 3.77 -16.96
C VAL A 101 4.09 4.00 -15.69
N ASP A 102 4.35 5.26 -15.38
CA ASP A 102 5.17 5.83 -14.31
C ASP A 102 4.35 6.29 -13.08
N LEU A 103 3.02 6.15 -13.14
CA LEU A 103 2.10 6.45 -12.05
C LEU A 103 1.07 5.33 -11.85
N PHE A 104 0.74 5.07 -10.60
CA PHE A 104 -0.39 4.26 -10.15
C PHE A 104 -1.15 5.07 -9.09
N CYS A 105 -2.48 5.08 -9.18
CA CYS A 105 -3.34 5.76 -8.21
C CYS A 105 -4.63 4.95 -8.05
N ALA A 106 -4.90 4.48 -6.83
CA ALA A 106 -6.16 3.86 -6.45
C ALA A 106 -6.83 4.68 -5.35
N SER A 107 -8.16 4.79 -5.37
CA SER A 107 -8.91 5.55 -4.37
C SER A 107 -10.15 4.80 -3.89
N THR A 108 -10.34 4.60 -2.59
CA THR A 108 -11.54 3.95 -2.03
C THR A 108 -12.29 4.89 -1.10
N ARG A 109 -13.62 4.94 -1.25
CA ARG A 109 -14.46 5.73 -0.35
C ARG A 109 -14.63 5.04 1.00
N LYS A 110 -14.40 5.77 2.10
CA LYS A 110 -14.42 5.29 3.49
C LYS A 110 -13.54 4.07 3.75
N GLY A 111 -12.47 3.92 2.98
CA GLY A 111 -11.56 2.80 3.13
C GLY A 111 -10.18 3.16 2.63
N ASP A 112 -9.29 2.18 2.73
CA ASP A 112 -7.92 2.25 2.24
C ASP A 112 -7.69 1.16 1.19
N PRO A 113 -7.33 1.51 -0.07
CA PRO A 113 -7.01 0.51 -1.09
C PRO A 113 -5.80 -0.36 -0.73
N VAL A 114 -4.87 0.17 0.08
CA VAL A 114 -3.68 -0.57 0.52
C VAL A 114 -4.05 -1.61 1.56
N ALA A 115 -4.90 -1.28 2.52
CA ALA A 115 -5.46 -2.27 3.44
C ALA A 115 -6.17 -3.41 2.70
N ALA A 116 -6.92 -3.10 1.64
CA ALA A 116 -7.56 -4.12 0.82
C ALA A 116 -6.53 -5.04 0.15
N LEU A 117 -5.48 -4.48 -0.46
CA LEU A 117 -4.39 -5.25 -1.06
C LEU A 117 -3.68 -6.11 -0.02
N HIS A 118 -3.34 -5.56 1.14
CA HIS A 118 -2.65 -6.28 2.21
C HIS A 118 -3.47 -7.44 2.75
N TYR A 119 -4.77 -7.23 2.97
CA TYR A 119 -5.67 -8.32 3.34
C TYR A 119 -5.73 -9.41 2.27
N GLY A 120 -5.78 -9.00 1.00
CA GLY A 120 -5.75 -9.90 -0.16
C GLY A 120 -4.51 -10.78 -0.18
N LEU A 121 -3.33 -10.16 -0.11
CA LEU A 121 -2.03 -10.82 -0.17
C LEU A 121 -1.74 -11.68 1.07
N GLY A 122 -2.22 -11.26 2.24
CA GLY A 122 -1.89 -11.88 3.52
C GLY A 122 -0.51 -11.48 4.04
N PRO A 123 -0.22 -11.78 5.31
CA PRO A 123 0.92 -11.21 6.03
C PRO A 123 2.27 -11.56 5.39
N GLU A 124 2.47 -12.82 4.99
CA GLU A 124 3.76 -13.29 4.42
C GLU A 124 4.21 -12.45 3.23
N ALA A 125 3.30 -12.16 2.29
CA ALA A 125 3.60 -11.36 1.12
C ALA A 125 3.73 -9.86 1.47
N VAL A 126 2.93 -9.35 2.41
CA VAL A 126 2.98 -7.94 2.83
C VAL A 126 4.30 -7.57 3.51
N PHE A 127 4.90 -8.49 4.26
CA PHE A 127 6.21 -8.23 4.86
C PHE A 127 7.35 -8.15 3.84
N GLN A 128 7.16 -8.63 2.60
CA GLN A 128 8.11 -8.49 1.49
C GLN A 128 7.96 -7.16 0.74
N LEU A 129 6.85 -6.44 0.93
CA LEU A 129 6.63 -5.15 0.28
C LEU A 129 7.51 -4.06 0.90
N PRO A 130 7.97 -3.08 0.10
CA PRO A 130 8.74 -1.97 0.62
C PRO A 130 7.94 -1.13 1.60
N GLY A 131 8.68 -0.65 2.58
CA GLY A 131 8.28 0.40 3.49
C GLY A 131 7.19 0.02 4.49
N CYS A 132 6.39 1.01 4.87
CA CYS A 132 5.38 0.91 5.93
C CYS A 132 4.00 1.00 5.30
N PHE A 133 3.43 -0.16 5.01
CA PHE A 133 2.05 -0.33 4.59
C PHE A 133 1.57 0.67 3.53
N GLY A 134 2.29 0.77 2.42
CA GLY A 134 1.95 1.62 1.26
C GLY A 134 2.83 2.87 1.13
N ASP A 135 3.43 3.32 2.24
CA ASP A 135 4.38 4.43 2.25
C ASP A 135 5.82 3.93 2.07
N PHE A 136 6.53 4.48 1.09
CA PHE A 136 7.97 4.24 0.91
C PHE A 136 8.63 5.35 0.07
N LEU A 137 9.93 5.52 0.25
CA LEU A 137 10.78 6.36 -0.60
C LEU A 137 12.06 5.60 -0.96
N LEU A 138 12.28 5.36 -2.25
CA LEU A 138 13.42 4.62 -2.78
C LEU A 138 14.14 5.46 -3.84
N ASP A 139 15.47 5.48 -3.80
CA ASP A 139 16.29 5.87 -4.96
C ASP A 139 16.39 4.71 -5.97
N ALA A 140 17.04 4.90 -7.11
CA ALA A 140 17.18 3.87 -8.14
C ALA A 140 17.90 2.60 -7.64
N ALA A 141 18.82 2.73 -6.67
CA ALA A 141 19.48 1.59 -6.05
C ALA A 141 18.52 0.80 -5.14
N GLY A 142 17.71 1.50 -4.36
CA GLY A 142 16.62 0.97 -3.55
C GLY A 142 15.56 0.27 -4.39
N VAL A 143 15.14 0.85 -5.52
CA VAL A 143 14.22 0.19 -6.46
C VAL A 143 14.82 -1.14 -6.95
N ARG A 144 16.10 -1.14 -7.35
CA ARG A 144 16.79 -2.36 -7.81
C ARG A 144 16.87 -3.43 -6.71
N ALA A 145 17.09 -3.03 -5.46
CA ALA A 145 17.18 -3.94 -4.33
C ALA A 145 15.82 -4.53 -3.92
N THR A 146 14.76 -3.71 -3.97
CA THR A 146 13.41 -4.07 -3.53
C THR A 146 12.62 -4.86 -4.56
N LEU A 147 12.81 -4.56 -5.85
CA LEU A 147 11.96 -5.11 -6.92
C LEU A 147 11.81 -6.64 -6.86
N PRO A 148 12.87 -7.46 -6.62
CA PRO A 148 12.71 -8.91 -6.54
C PRO A 148 11.75 -9.38 -5.45
N GLY A 149 11.75 -8.73 -4.27
CA GLY A 149 10.83 -9.06 -3.18
C GLY A 149 9.39 -8.67 -3.52
N MET A 150 9.22 -7.51 -4.17
CA MET A 150 7.91 -7.05 -4.62
C MET A 150 7.35 -7.91 -5.77
N GLU A 151 8.20 -8.38 -6.68
CA GLU A 151 7.83 -9.37 -7.71
C GLU A 151 7.40 -10.69 -7.08
N ALA A 152 8.13 -11.19 -6.08
CA ALA A 152 7.74 -12.41 -5.37
C ALA A 152 6.38 -12.27 -4.65
N ALA A 153 6.04 -11.07 -4.18
CA ALA A 153 4.78 -10.78 -3.49
C ALA A 153 3.59 -10.57 -4.43
N LEU A 154 3.81 -9.94 -5.60
CA LEU A 154 2.74 -9.46 -6.50
C LEU A 154 2.65 -10.21 -7.84
N ASP A 155 3.69 -10.92 -8.28
CA ASP A 155 3.67 -11.73 -9.50
C ASP A 155 3.02 -13.10 -9.23
N LEU A 156 1.70 -13.05 -9.01
CA LEU A 156 0.91 -14.16 -8.52
C LEU A 156 0.58 -15.16 -9.63
N ALA A 157 0.84 -16.44 -9.37
CA ALA A 157 0.33 -17.52 -10.23
C ALA A 157 -1.20 -17.44 -10.37
N PRO A 158 -1.81 -17.83 -11.52
CA PRO A 158 -3.23 -17.56 -11.81
C PRO A 158 -4.21 -18.02 -10.72
N GLY A 159 -3.98 -19.18 -10.11
CA GLY A 159 -4.82 -19.69 -9.01
C GLY A 159 -4.71 -18.85 -7.73
N ARG A 160 -3.49 -18.39 -7.40
CA ARG A 160 -3.26 -17.48 -6.26
C ARG A 160 -3.83 -16.09 -6.53
N ARG A 161 -3.68 -15.59 -7.76
CA ARG A 161 -4.22 -14.29 -8.19
C ARG A 161 -5.74 -14.22 -7.98
N ARG A 162 -6.48 -15.24 -8.43
CA ARG A 162 -7.95 -15.29 -8.20
C ARG A 162 -8.31 -15.24 -6.71
N ALA A 163 -7.61 -16.00 -5.87
CA ALA A 163 -7.88 -16.01 -4.43
C ALA A 163 -7.57 -14.65 -3.76
N VAL A 164 -6.52 -13.97 -4.22
CA VAL A 164 -6.18 -12.60 -3.75
C VAL A 164 -7.26 -11.61 -4.21
N GLU A 165 -7.66 -11.63 -5.48
CA GLU A 165 -8.72 -10.77 -6.01
C GLU A 165 -10.07 -10.97 -5.30
N GLU A 166 -10.43 -12.21 -4.98
CA GLU A 166 -11.64 -12.53 -4.20
C GLU A 166 -11.58 -11.92 -2.80
N ARG A 167 -10.45 -12.07 -2.09
CA ARG A 167 -10.24 -11.45 -0.77
C ARG A 167 -10.27 -9.93 -0.82
N ILE A 168 -9.65 -9.31 -1.82
CA ILE A 168 -9.70 -7.86 -2.01
C ILE A 168 -11.15 -7.42 -2.23
N ARG A 169 -11.92 -8.15 -3.05
CA ARG A 169 -13.33 -7.84 -3.30
C ARG A 169 -14.17 -7.95 -2.02
N ASP A 170 -13.95 -8.98 -1.21
CA ASP A 170 -14.65 -9.13 0.07
C ASP A 170 -14.34 -7.98 1.01
N TRP A 171 -13.07 -7.56 1.08
CA TRP A 171 -12.66 -6.39 1.85
C TRP A 171 -13.33 -5.11 1.34
N LEU A 172 -13.27 -4.85 0.04
CA LEU A 172 -13.88 -3.64 -0.52
C LEU A 172 -15.40 -3.63 -0.31
N ALA A 173 -16.08 -4.77 -0.46
CA ALA A 173 -17.52 -4.85 -0.25
C ALA A 173 -17.92 -4.74 1.22
N GLY A 174 -17.12 -5.29 2.16
CA GLY A 174 -17.46 -5.31 3.57
C GLY A 174 -16.95 -4.11 4.37
N MET A 175 -15.83 -3.52 3.96
CA MET A 175 -15.13 -2.44 4.69
C MET A 175 -15.30 -1.07 4.06
N THR A 176 -15.85 -0.98 2.84
CA THR A 176 -15.99 0.29 2.10
C THR A 176 -17.40 0.46 1.57
N ASP A 177 -17.74 1.63 1.03
CA ASP A 177 -19.05 1.88 0.39
C ASP A 177 -19.21 1.19 -1.00
N GLY A 178 -18.41 0.15 -1.30
CA GLY A 178 -18.61 -0.71 -2.48
C GLY A 178 -18.17 -0.12 -3.82
N THR A 179 -17.11 0.70 -3.86
CA THR A 179 -16.56 1.19 -5.14
C THR A 179 -15.95 0.04 -5.95
N GLU A 180 -16.36 -0.10 -7.22
CA GLU A 180 -15.71 -0.99 -8.17
C GLU A 180 -14.30 -0.46 -8.45
N HIS A 181 -13.28 -1.23 -8.03
CA HIS A 181 -11.89 -1.00 -8.38
C HIS A 181 -11.49 -1.90 -9.53
N ASP A 182 -10.61 -1.40 -10.41
CA ASP A 182 -9.84 -2.30 -11.27
C ASP A 182 -8.85 -3.07 -10.40
N LEU A 183 -9.26 -4.28 -10.00
CA LEU A 183 -8.44 -5.18 -9.19
C LEU A 183 -7.14 -5.55 -9.89
N ASN A 184 -7.12 -5.53 -11.23
CA ASN A 184 -5.88 -5.79 -11.96
C ASN A 184 -4.90 -4.66 -11.72
N ASP A 185 -5.33 -3.40 -11.85
CA ASP A 185 -4.43 -2.26 -11.64
C ASP A 185 -4.02 -2.13 -10.15
N LEU A 186 -4.89 -2.49 -9.19
CA LEU A 186 -4.51 -2.51 -7.77
C LEU A 186 -3.38 -3.52 -7.45
N VAL A 187 -3.36 -4.66 -8.14
CA VAL A 187 -2.32 -5.70 -7.96
C VAL A 187 -1.09 -5.43 -8.83
N ASP A 188 -1.29 -5.05 -10.09
CA ASP A 188 -0.23 -4.97 -11.11
C ASP A 188 0.37 -3.55 -11.22
N GLY A 189 -0.38 -2.51 -10.87
CA GLY A 189 -0.02 -1.11 -11.02
C GLY A 189 1.24 -0.69 -10.26
N PRO A 190 1.37 -0.98 -8.96
CA PRO A 190 2.59 -0.69 -8.20
C PRO A 190 3.83 -1.35 -8.81
N LEU A 191 3.70 -2.61 -9.25
CA LEU A 191 4.80 -3.35 -9.86
C LEU A 191 5.16 -2.79 -11.25
N ARG A 192 4.17 -2.36 -12.03
CA ARG A 192 4.35 -1.66 -13.30
C ARG A 192 5.20 -0.40 -13.12
N VAL A 193 4.90 0.42 -12.09
CA VAL A 193 5.66 1.64 -11.78
C VAL A 193 7.11 1.31 -11.41
N LEU A 194 7.34 0.34 -10.53
CA LEU A 194 8.71 -0.03 -10.13
C LEU A 194 9.52 -0.64 -11.28
N ARG A 195 8.90 -1.48 -12.12
CA ARG A 195 9.54 -2.00 -13.34
C ARG A 195 9.90 -0.86 -14.30
N HIS A 196 9.06 0.16 -14.40
CA HIS A 196 9.37 1.37 -15.16
C HIS A 196 10.57 2.12 -14.54
N ALA A 197 10.53 2.40 -13.24
CA ALA A 197 11.62 3.06 -12.53
C ALA A 197 12.97 2.35 -12.74
N LEU A 198 12.99 1.01 -12.60
CA LEU A 198 14.21 0.21 -12.82
C LEU A 198 14.77 0.37 -14.24
N ARG A 199 13.91 0.30 -15.27
CA ARG A 199 14.34 0.42 -16.68
C ARG A 199 14.96 1.77 -17.00
N HIS A 200 14.52 2.82 -16.30
CA HIS A 200 14.95 4.20 -16.53
C HIS A 200 15.99 4.71 -15.52
N GLY A 201 16.37 3.89 -14.53
CA GLY A 201 17.31 4.29 -13.48
C GLY A 201 16.75 5.41 -12.60
N LEU A 202 15.47 5.33 -12.26
CA LEU A 202 14.76 6.28 -11.41
C LEU A 202 14.46 5.66 -10.04
N GLY A 203 14.26 6.51 -9.05
CA GLY A 203 13.64 6.16 -7.78
C GLY A 203 12.12 6.01 -7.90
N ALA A 204 11.49 5.67 -6.78
CA ALA A 204 10.04 5.56 -6.67
C ALA A 204 9.57 5.88 -5.26
N ALA A 205 8.35 6.40 -5.17
CA ALA A 205 7.69 6.67 -3.91
C ALA A 205 6.28 6.08 -3.89
N GLY A 206 5.89 5.56 -2.74
CA GLY A 206 4.53 5.17 -2.41
C GLY A 206 4.00 6.05 -1.28
N MET A 207 2.73 6.44 -1.34
CA MET A 207 2.08 7.22 -0.29
C MET A 207 0.60 6.90 -0.18
N THR A 208 0.14 6.74 1.05
CA THR A 208 -1.26 6.67 1.44
C THR A 208 -1.74 8.05 1.88
N LEU A 209 -2.91 8.46 1.37
CA LEU A 209 -3.47 9.80 1.60
C LEU A 209 -4.95 9.70 2.00
N TRP A 210 -5.43 10.65 2.78
CA TRP A 210 -6.83 10.71 3.24
C TRP A 210 -7.41 12.11 2.98
N TYR A 211 -8.53 12.19 2.27
CA TYR A 211 -9.25 13.43 1.93
C TYR A 211 -10.73 13.40 2.31
#